data_AF-A0A6F9BWW3-F1
#
_entry.id   AF-A0A6F9BWW3-F1
#
_cell.length_a   1.000
_cell.length_b   1.000
_cell.length_c   1.000
_cell.angle_alpha   90.00
_cell.angle_beta   90.00
_cell.angle_gamma   90.00
#
_symmetry.space_group_name_H-M   'P 1'
#
loop_
_entity.id
_entity.type
_entity.pdbx_description
1 polymer ?
#
loop_
_entity_poly.entity_id
_entity_poly.type
_entity_poly.pdbx_seq_one_letter_code
_entity_poly.pdbx_strand_id
1 'polypeptide(L)'
;MAFTKIRKVDQENRQFKTDWTERYCFFLPDHNSAKPTCLICMQTVAVIKADNLKRHFNSIHAASFNANYPEKSDQRKQKIASMLTLLTDLRKTEAFSLAIDSSCDRTDMEQLSVFARFFDGKTFREELLCLISLPGRTTGEIIFNELTQFFGRNGLDVSKIVSVVTDGAPSMVGHRQGLVSRLSAVNPALLAFHCIIHKSVLCAKLCGKMKETMDTVTRLVNFVHESSSLQHRLFRALLEEMSAEHKDLLLHNDVRWLSKGRVLERVCDLRDELSQKASDFLSFLTDNKVILDVTFLCDIMPHLNHLNLRLQGKNHTVADMYEEIEAFFRSKLHLLERDIHGRKLHFPRLREHCEKNKMQEDPAMKDFVSRLAENFKERFESSPKLSADILLFVRQLFSVSADGQWTAEAKKLVPSIDEAALQMEILEKGTSDLLKTQYKDALVSDFWINVVPQARFKNTRDIAMLLLTMFPSTYICESAFSSMNAIKSQDRNRLSDSHLGQCLRIATTEYKPDIRKVASSRCSHFSH
;
A
#
# COMPACT_ATOMS: atom_id res chain seq x y z
N MET A 1 -35.16 49.71 -29.70
CA MET A 1 -34.79 48.28 -29.87
C MET A 1 -33.31 48.12 -29.55
N ALA A 2 -32.99 47.62 -28.35
CA ALA A 2 -31.62 47.29 -27.98
C ALA A 2 -31.25 45.94 -28.61
N PHE A 3 -30.35 45.95 -29.59
CA PHE A 3 -29.80 44.71 -30.15
C PHE A 3 -28.86 44.06 -29.12
N THR A 4 -29.37 43.07 -28.40
CA THR A 4 -28.56 42.16 -27.60
C THR A 4 -27.73 41.32 -28.57
N LYS A 5 -26.46 41.70 -28.80
CA LYS A 5 -25.49 40.86 -29.52
C LYS A 5 -25.27 39.57 -28.71
N ILE A 6 -26.01 38.51 -29.05
CA ILE A 6 -25.69 37.15 -28.60
C ILE A 6 -24.38 36.78 -29.28
N ARG A 7 -23.27 36.88 -28.53
CA ARG A 7 -21.94 36.49 -29.00
C ARG A 7 -21.88 34.97 -29.09
N LYS A 8 -21.72 34.43 -30.30
CA LYS A 8 -21.52 32.99 -30.53
C LYS A 8 -20.12 32.58 -30.05
N VAL A 9 -20.05 31.49 -29.29
CA VAL A 9 -18.82 30.95 -28.68
C VAL A 9 -17.74 30.64 -29.71
N ASP A 10 -18.15 30.24 -30.91
CA ASP A 10 -17.27 29.79 -32.00
C ASP A 10 -16.46 30.93 -32.64
N GLN A 11 -16.90 32.19 -32.48
CA GLN A 11 -16.21 33.37 -33.01
C GLN A 11 -15.05 33.88 -32.14
N GLU A 12 -14.91 33.39 -30.91
CA GLU A 12 -13.93 33.92 -29.94
C GLU A 12 -12.56 33.24 -29.98
N ASN A 13 -12.31 32.32 -30.92
CA ASN A 13 -11.00 31.68 -31.15
C ASN A 13 -10.29 31.31 -29.82
N ARG A 14 -11.05 30.62 -28.95
CA ARG A 14 -10.71 30.37 -27.54
C ARG A 14 -9.67 29.28 -27.40
N GLN A 15 -8.46 29.58 -27.86
CA GLN A 15 -7.31 28.69 -27.74
C GLN A 15 -6.79 28.71 -26.30
N PHE A 16 -6.44 27.52 -25.80
CA PHE A 16 -5.80 27.39 -24.51
C PHE A 16 -4.40 28.02 -24.57
N LYS A 17 -4.09 28.93 -23.64
CA LYS A 17 -2.74 29.51 -23.56
C LYS A 17 -1.90 28.75 -22.55
N THR A 18 -0.68 28.40 -22.94
CA THR A 18 0.27 27.64 -22.10
C THR A 18 0.67 28.40 -20.83
N ASP A 19 0.58 29.74 -20.80
CA ASP A 19 0.83 30.52 -19.57
C ASP A 19 -0.20 30.23 -18.47
N TRP A 20 -1.41 29.78 -18.83
CA TRP A 20 -2.44 29.38 -17.86
C TRP A 20 -2.07 28.12 -17.09
N THR A 21 -1.17 27.30 -17.66
CA THR A 21 -0.59 26.17 -16.98
C THR A 21 0.17 26.59 -15.75
N GLU A 22 1.06 27.58 -15.85
CA GLU A 22 1.80 28.09 -14.70
C GLU A 22 0.90 28.91 -13.76
N ARG A 23 0.05 29.78 -14.33
CA ARG A 23 -0.70 30.78 -13.56
C ARG A 23 -1.91 30.22 -12.83
N TYR A 24 -2.61 29.26 -13.44
CA TYR A 24 -3.86 28.72 -12.91
C TYR A 24 -3.82 27.20 -12.71
N CYS A 25 -2.68 26.56 -12.97
CA CYS A 25 -2.51 25.12 -12.87
C CYS A 25 -3.52 24.36 -13.73
N PHE A 26 -3.69 24.78 -14.99
CA PHE A 26 -4.54 24.09 -15.96
C PHE A 26 -3.70 23.51 -17.09
N PHE A 27 -4.13 22.41 -17.69
CA PHE A 27 -3.59 21.97 -18.96
C PHE A 27 -4.73 21.64 -19.90
N LEU A 28 -4.44 21.60 -21.19
CA LEU A 28 -5.36 21.07 -22.18
C LEU A 28 -4.91 19.64 -22.52
N PRO A 29 -5.72 18.61 -22.22
CA PRO A 29 -5.46 17.26 -22.68
C PRO A 29 -5.31 17.19 -24.21
N ASP A 30 -4.46 16.30 -24.69
CA ASP A 30 -4.16 16.15 -26.12
C ASP A 30 -5.15 15.17 -26.79
N HIS A 31 -6.40 15.62 -26.96
CA HIS A 31 -7.44 14.91 -27.71
C HIS A 31 -8.50 15.88 -28.28
N ASN A 32 -9.25 15.42 -29.28
CA ASN A 32 -10.29 16.25 -29.91
C ASN A 32 -11.37 16.67 -28.91
N SER A 33 -11.74 17.96 -28.94
CA SER A 33 -12.72 18.58 -28.03
C SER A 33 -12.34 18.58 -26.55
N ALA A 34 -11.04 18.47 -26.24
CA ALA A 34 -10.54 18.53 -24.87
C ALA A 34 -10.99 19.82 -24.15
N LYS A 35 -11.32 19.67 -22.86
CA LYS A 35 -11.64 20.78 -21.96
C LYS A 35 -10.43 21.07 -21.08
N PRO A 36 -10.18 22.34 -20.69
CA PRO A 36 -9.15 22.66 -19.73
C PRO A 36 -9.36 21.90 -18.44
N THR A 37 -8.34 21.16 -18.02
CA THR A 37 -8.34 20.32 -16.82
C THR A 37 -7.39 20.92 -15.80
N CYS A 38 -7.84 21.09 -14.56
CA CYS A 38 -6.98 21.58 -13.49
C CYS A 38 -5.96 20.50 -13.07
N LEU A 39 -4.66 20.79 -13.11
CA LEU A 39 -3.56 19.91 -12.67
C LEU A 39 -3.60 19.58 -11.17
N ILE A 40 -4.36 20.34 -10.40
CA ILE A 40 -4.47 20.19 -8.95
C ILE A 40 -5.56 19.19 -8.57
N CYS A 41 -6.79 19.42 -9.01
CA CYS A 41 -7.97 18.64 -8.61
C CYS A 41 -8.60 17.84 -9.76
N MET A 42 -8.03 17.94 -10.96
CA MET A 42 -8.48 17.27 -12.17
C MET A 42 -9.92 17.57 -12.61
N GLN A 43 -10.53 18.64 -12.08
CA GLN A 43 -11.81 19.14 -12.57
C GLN A 43 -11.65 19.83 -13.92
N THR A 44 -12.63 19.66 -14.80
CA THR A 44 -12.66 20.31 -16.12
C THR A 44 -13.47 21.59 -16.06
N VAL A 45 -13.04 22.61 -16.82
CA VAL A 45 -13.80 23.83 -17.03
C VAL A 45 -14.43 23.75 -18.42
N ALA A 46 -15.77 23.81 -18.49
CA ALA A 46 -16.50 23.61 -19.74
C ALA A 46 -16.13 24.58 -20.87
N VAL A 47 -15.63 25.77 -20.52
CA VAL A 47 -15.35 26.85 -21.46
C VAL A 47 -13.91 27.32 -21.31
N ILE A 48 -13.14 27.24 -22.41
CA ILE A 48 -11.74 27.71 -22.51
C ILE A 48 -11.68 29.24 -22.40
N LYS A 49 -11.70 29.76 -21.18
CA LYS A 49 -11.64 31.20 -20.89
C LYS A 49 -10.78 31.46 -19.65
N ALA A 50 -9.80 32.35 -19.77
CA ALA A 50 -8.90 32.73 -18.67
C ALA A 50 -9.66 33.04 -17.37
N ASP A 51 -10.77 33.80 -17.44
CA ASP A 51 -11.56 34.14 -16.25
C ASP A 51 -12.20 32.92 -15.58
N ASN A 52 -12.59 31.91 -16.32
CA ASN A 52 -13.18 30.70 -15.75
C ASN A 52 -12.11 29.85 -15.06
N LEU A 53 -10.95 29.69 -15.69
CA LEU A 53 -9.80 28.98 -15.12
C LEU A 53 -9.29 29.71 -13.87
N LYS A 54 -9.14 31.03 -13.96
CA LYS A 54 -8.77 31.90 -12.84
C LYS A 54 -9.77 31.83 -11.71
N ARG A 55 -11.08 31.85 -12.00
CA ARG A 55 -12.13 31.74 -10.97
C ARG A 55 -12.06 30.39 -10.26
N HIS A 56 -11.94 29.29 -11.00
CA HIS A 56 -11.74 27.96 -10.43
C HIS A 56 -10.50 27.93 -9.54
N PHE A 57 -9.35 28.37 -10.06
CA PHE A 57 -8.09 28.38 -9.31
C PHE A 57 -8.18 29.26 -8.06
N ASN A 58 -8.73 30.47 -8.17
CA ASN A 58 -8.79 31.40 -7.05
C ASN A 58 -9.77 30.98 -5.94
N SER A 59 -10.90 30.38 -6.31
CA SER A 59 -11.91 29.97 -5.34
C SER A 59 -11.57 28.66 -4.62
N ILE A 60 -10.87 27.75 -5.31
CA ILE A 60 -10.61 26.41 -4.76
C ILE A 60 -9.16 26.26 -4.31
N HIS A 61 -8.19 26.82 -5.03
CA HIS A 61 -6.77 26.46 -4.87
C HIS A 61 -5.89 27.58 -4.36
N ALA A 62 -6.14 28.85 -4.73
CA ALA A 62 -5.17 29.93 -4.52
C ALA A 62 -4.74 30.09 -3.06
N ALA A 63 -5.66 29.95 -2.09
CA ALA A 63 -5.36 30.13 -0.68
C ALA A 63 -4.26 29.19 -0.15
N SER A 64 -4.27 27.91 -0.55
CA SER A 64 -3.30 26.91 -0.09
C SER A 64 -2.15 26.70 -1.07
N PHE A 65 -2.45 26.78 -2.37
CA PHE A 65 -1.48 26.49 -3.40
C PHE A 65 -0.50 27.65 -3.48
N ASN A 66 -0.95 28.91 -3.42
CA ASN A 66 -0.02 30.04 -3.41
C ASN A 66 0.77 30.14 -2.11
N ALA A 67 0.25 29.62 -0.99
CA ALA A 67 0.98 29.62 0.29
C ALA A 67 2.22 28.73 0.24
N ASN A 68 2.13 27.57 -0.44
CA ASN A 68 3.25 26.63 -0.59
C ASN A 68 4.01 26.81 -1.92
N TYR A 69 3.34 27.36 -2.93
CA TYR A 69 3.79 27.52 -4.32
C TYR A 69 3.39 28.89 -4.88
N PRO A 70 4.02 29.98 -4.41
CA PRO A 70 3.70 31.34 -4.86
C PRO A 70 3.73 31.47 -6.38
N GLU A 71 2.87 32.32 -6.95
CA GLU A 71 2.85 32.55 -8.40
C GLU A 71 4.24 33.02 -8.86
N LYS A 72 4.70 32.51 -10.02
CA LYS A 72 6.05 32.73 -10.58
C LYS A 72 7.20 32.14 -9.75
N SER A 73 6.95 31.46 -8.63
CA SER A 73 8.01 30.74 -7.90
C SER A 73 8.48 29.51 -8.69
N ASP A 74 9.75 29.18 -8.56
CA ASP A 74 10.27 27.99 -9.23
C ASP A 74 9.75 26.69 -8.59
N GLN A 75 9.41 26.72 -7.29
CA GLN A 75 8.72 25.63 -6.61
C GLN A 75 7.39 25.31 -7.29
N ARG A 76 6.64 26.36 -7.69
CA ARG A 76 5.40 26.21 -8.46
C ARG A 76 5.64 25.61 -9.83
N LYS A 77 6.63 26.13 -10.58
CA LYS A 77 6.99 25.62 -11.90
C LYS A 77 7.35 24.13 -11.85
N GLN A 78 8.15 23.72 -10.86
CA GLN A 78 8.50 22.32 -10.63
C GLN A 78 7.29 21.47 -10.26
N LYS A 79 6.40 21.98 -9.41
CA LYS A 79 5.20 21.26 -8.99
C LYS A 79 4.27 20.97 -10.16
N ILE A 80 4.09 21.98 -11.02
CA ILE A 80 3.30 21.88 -12.24
C ILE A 80 3.98 20.96 -13.25
N ALA A 81 5.30 21.06 -13.38
CA ALA A 81 6.08 20.17 -14.22
C ALA A 81 5.96 18.71 -13.76
N SER A 82 6.09 18.40 -12.48
CA SER A 82 5.98 17.00 -12.00
C SER A 82 4.58 16.42 -12.17
N MET A 83 3.53 17.22 -11.97
CA MET A 83 2.15 16.81 -12.24
C MET A 83 1.92 16.51 -13.73
N LEU A 84 2.48 17.34 -14.62
CA LEU A 84 2.45 17.11 -16.06
C LEU A 84 3.28 15.89 -16.45
N THR A 85 4.45 15.69 -15.83
CA THR A 85 5.34 14.57 -16.11
C THR A 85 4.65 13.24 -15.79
N LEU A 86 4.04 13.08 -14.62
CA LEU A 86 3.33 11.85 -14.27
C LEU A 86 2.26 11.46 -15.30
N LEU A 87 1.36 12.40 -15.65
CA LEU A 87 0.32 12.13 -16.63
C LEU A 87 0.90 11.88 -18.03
N THR A 88 1.97 12.58 -18.38
CA THR A 88 2.65 12.39 -19.67
C THR A 88 3.28 11.01 -19.75
N ASP A 89 3.96 10.57 -18.69
CA ASP A 89 4.61 9.26 -18.63
C ASP A 89 3.56 8.14 -18.64
N LEU A 90 2.46 8.28 -17.89
CA LEU A 90 1.34 7.33 -17.90
C LEU A 90 0.59 7.27 -19.24
N ARG A 91 0.51 8.37 -19.99
CA ARG A 91 -0.06 8.35 -21.36
C ARG A 91 0.84 7.59 -22.33
N LYS A 92 2.17 7.76 -22.18
CA LYS A 92 3.19 7.16 -23.04
C LYS A 92 3.43 5.69 -22.74
N THR A 93 3.37 5.28 -21.47
CA THR A 93 3.62 3.90 -21.09
C THR A 93 2.59 2.96 -21.72
N GLU A 94 3.02 1.74 -22.03
CA GLU A 94 2.15 0.71 -22.60
C GLU A 94 1.35 -0.01 -21.51
N ALA A 95 1.87 -0.01 -20.28
CA ALA A 95 1.34 -0.82 -19.18
C ALA A 95 1.61 -0.16 -17.83
N PHE A 96 0.61 -0.17 -16.94
CA PHE A 96 0.75 0.21 -15.54
C PHE A 96 -0.21 -0.57 -14.66
N SER A 97 0.04 -0.62 -13.36
CA SER A 97 -0.86 -1.24 -12.38
C SER A 97 -1.29 -0.26 -11.30
N LEU A 98 -2.40 -0.57 -10.63
CA LEU A 98 -2.99 0.28 -9.61
C LEU A 98 -2.99 -0.38 -8.23
N ALA A 99 -2.64 0.39 -7.21
CA ALA A 99 -3.00 0.08 -5.82
C ALA A 99 -4.11 1.04 -5.39
N ILE A 100 -5.22 0.48 -4.92
CA ILE A 100 -6.41 1.23 -4.55
C ILE A 100 -6.81 0.85 -3.14
N ASP A 101 -6.90 1.85 -2.29
CA ASP A 101 -7.33 1.69 -0.90
C ASP A 101 -8.10 2.94 -0.47
N SER A 102 -8.92 2.81 0.56
CA SER A 102 -9.67 3.94 1.10
C SER A 102 -9.57 4.04 2.61
N SER A 103 -9.62 5.27 3.11
CA SER A 103 -9.60 5.54 4.54
C SER A 103 -10.37 6.82 4.84
N CYS A 104 -11.07 6.84 5.96
CA CYS A 104 -11.70 8.06 6.47
C CYS A 104 -10.62 9.04 6.94
N ASP A 105 -10.74 10.30 6.52
CA ASP A 105 -9.97 11.38 7.12
C ASP A 105 -10.58 11.82 8.47
N ARG A 106 -9.95 12.80 9.12
CA ARG A 106 -10.38 13.29 10.45
C ARG A 106 -11.74 14.00 10.48
N THR A 107 -12.37 14.21 9.32
CA THR A 107 -13.71 14.78 9.20
C THR A 107 -14.73 13.73 8.76
N ASP A 108 -14.41 12.44 8.92
CA ASP A 108 -15.21 11.29 8.50
C ASP A 108 -15.52 11.28 7.00
N MET A 109 -14.66 11.93 6.20
CA MET A 109 -14.75 11.90 4.75
C MET A 109 -13.89 10.76 4.23
N GLU A 110 -14.51 9.85 3.48
CA GLU A 110 -13.78 8.76 2.84
C GLU A 110 -12.89 9.31 1.71
N GLN A 111 -11.59 9.01 1.81
CA GLN A 111 -10.60 9.37 0.81
C GLN A 111 -10.10 8.09 0.13
N LEU A 112 -10.42 7.94 -1.16
CA LEU A 112 -9.91 6.86 -2.01
C LEU A 112 -8.55 7.26 -2.58
N SER A 113 -7.50 6.57 -2.15
CA SER A 113 -6.15 6.74 -2.65
C SER A 113 -5.91 5.78 -3.82
N VAL A 114 -5.43 6.31 -4.94
CA VAL A 114 -5.07 5.52 -6.13
C VAL A 114 -3.61 5.79 -6.45
N PHE A 115 -2.77 4.77 -6.32
CA PHE A 115 -1.37 4.80 -6.76
C PHE A 115 -1.22 4.06 -8.09
N ALA A 116 -0.32 4.54 -8.94
CA ALA A 116 0.07 3.87 -10.18
C ALA A 116 1.53 3.43 -10.09
N ARG A 117 1.82 2.21 -10.55
CA ARG A 117 3.17 1.69 -10.75
C ARG A 117 3.40 1.41 -12.22
N PHE A 118 4.45 2.01 -12.76
CA PHE A 118 4.77 2.00 -14.19
C PHE A 118 6.27 2.20 -14.40
N PHE A 119 6.74 1.80 -15.59
CA PHE A 119 8.10 2.11 -16.04
C PHE A 119 8.11 3.44 -16.78
N ASP A 120 8.94 4.39 -16.35
CA ASP A 120 9.04 5.73 -16.95
C ASP A 120 10.05 5.81 -18.13
N GLY A 121 10.59 4.67 -18.55
CA GLY A 121 11.68 4.58 -19.52
C GLY A 121 13.08 4.49 -18.88
N LYS A 122 13.19 4.70 -17.57
CA LYS A 122 14.45 4.62 -16.81
C LYS A 122 14.34 3.72 -15.58
N THR A 123 13.26 3.85 -14.82
CA THR A 123 13.02 3.09 -13.59
C THR A 123 11.53 2.84 -13.39
N PHE A 124 11.20 1.90 -12.52
CA PHE A 124 9.85 1.75 -12.01
C PHE A 124 9.56 2.85 -11.00
N ARG A 125 8.40 3.48 -11.12
CA ARG A 125 7.91 4.51 -10.20
C ARG A 125 6.65 4.05 -9.51
N GLU A 126 6.49 4.40 -8.25
CA GLU A 126 5.24 4.25 -7.51
C GLU A 126 4.69 5.64 -7.12
N GLU A 127 3.70 6.13 -7.87
CA GLU A 127 3.24 7.52 -7.76
C GLU A 127 1.76 7.62 -7.42
N LEU A 128 1.40 8.59 -6.57
CA LEU A 128 0.01 8.89 -6.25
C LEU A 128 -0.66 9.43 -7.51
N LEU A 129 -1.54 8.65 -8.13
CA LEU A 129 -2.27 9.05 -9.32
C LEU A 129 -3.36 10.05 -8.96
N CYS A 130 -4.20 9.72 -7.98
CA CYS A 130 -5.24 10.62 -7.47
C CYS A 130 -5.67 10.29 -6.04
N LEU A 131 -6.27 11.29 -5.40
CA LEU A 131 -7.01 11.16 -4.15
C LEU A 131 -8.44 11.63 -4.45
N ILE A 132 -9.40 10.73 -4.33
CA ILE A 132 -10.81 10.98 -4.65
C ILE A 132 -11.61 10.98 -3.36
N SER A 133 -12.26 12.10 -3.06
CA SER A 133 -13.14 12.22 -1.89
C SER A 133 -14.53 11.71 -2.23
N LEU A 134 -15.06 10.81 -1.39
CA LEU A 134 -16.33 10.13 -1.62
C LEU A 134 -17.35 10.56 -0.56
N PRO A 135 -18.15 11.62 -0.80
CA PRO A 135 -19.16 12.04 0.16
C PRO A 135 -20.31 11.03 0.21
N GLY A 136 -20.48 10.40 1.37
CA GLY A 136 -21.59 9.47 1.63
C GLY A 136 -21.28 8.01 1.29
N ARG A 137 -21.80 7.50 0.17
CA ARG A 137 -21.72 6.06 -0.14
C ARG A 137 -20.43 5.70 -0.87
N THR A 138 -19.84 4.57 -0.50
CA THR A 138 -18.58 4.04 -1.03
C THR A 138 -18.77 2.74 -1.82
N THR A 139 -19.84 2.67 -2.62
CA THR A 139 -20.12 1.47 -3.43
C THR A 139 -19.13 1.34 -4.59
N GLY A 140 -18.89 0.11 -5.06
CA GLY A 140 -18.00 -0.15 -6.20
C GLY A 140 -18.42 0.57 -7.49
N GLU A 141 -19.71 0.89 -7.65
CA GLU A 141 -20.20 1.72 -8.75
C GLU A 141 -19.71 3.16 -8.70
N ILE A 142 -19.83 3.80 -7.53
CA ILE A 142 -19.39 5.18 -7.32
C ILE A 142 -17.88 5.26 -7.55
N ILE A 143 -17.13 4.32 -6.96
CA ILE A 143 -15.68 4.27 -7.13
C ILE A 143 -15.30 4.08 -8.60
N PHE A 144 -15.96 3.17 -9.32
CA PHE A 144 -15.72 2.94 -10.74
C PHE A 144 -16.03 4.17 -11.59
N ASN A 145 -17.15 4.85 -11.34
CA ASN A 145 -17.54 6.04 -12.08
C ASN A 145 -16.57 7.20 -11.87
N GLU A 146 -16.15 7.45 -10.62
CA GLU A 146 -15.16 8.49 -10.33
C GLU A 146 -13.79 8.17 -10.95
N LEU A 147 -13.33 6.92 -10.86
CA LEU A 147 -12.07 6.48 -11.44
C LEU A 147 -12.08 6.58 -12.97
N THR A 148 -13.11 6.06 -13.64
CA THR A 148 -13.22 6.13 -15.11
C THR A 148 -13.37 7.56 -15.61
N GLN A 149 -14.11 8.41 -14.88
CA GLN A 149 -14.21 9.83 -15.16
C GLN A 149 -12.85 10.53 -15.02
N PHE A 150 -12.06 10.19 -13.98
CA PHE A 150 -10.69 10.67 -13.83
C PHE A 150 -9.83 10.25 -15.03
N PHE A 151 -9.90 8.98 -15.44
CA PHE A 151 -9.13 8.46 -16.57
C PHE A 151 -9.48 9.18 -17.87
N GLY A 152 -10.77 9.29 -18.20
CA GLY A 152 -11.25 9.98 -19.41
C GLY A 152 -10.83 11.45 -19.46
N ARG A 153 -10.97 12.19 -18.34
CA ARG A 153 -10.56 13.60 -18.26
C ARG A 153 -9.06 13.81 -18.46
N ASN A 154 -8.26 12.81 -18.09
CA ASN A 154 -6.81 12.88 -18.17
C ASN A 154 -6.24 12.15 -19.39
N GLY A 155 -7.08 11.66 -20.31
CA GLY A 155 -6.64 10.91 -21.49
C GLY A 155 -5.85 9.65 -21.12
N LEU A 156 -6.19 9.00 -20.01
CA LEU A 156 -5.61 7.74 -19.60
C LEU A 156 -6.51 6.60 -20.08
N ASP A 157 -5.88 5.57 -20.61
CA ASP A 157 -6.57 4.40 -21.14
C ASP A 157 -6.68 3.31 -20.06
N VAL A 158 -7.91 2.90 -19.76
CA VAL A 158 -8.22 1.85 -18.79
C VAL A 158 -7.73 0.48 -19.27
N SER A 159 -7.61 0.27 -20.59
CA SER A 159 -7.10 -0.98 -21.18
C SER A 159 -5.62 -1.21 -20.90
N LYS A 160 -4.86 -0.15 -20.61
CA LYS A 160 -3.44 -0.22 -20.23
C LYS A 160 -3.21 -0.65 -18.77
N ILE A 161 -4.28 -0.78 -17.97
CA ILE A 161 -4.18 -1.28 -16.60
C ILE A 161 -3.93 -2.79 -16.65
N VAL A 162 -2.74 -3.20 -16.22
CA VAL A 162 -2.35 -4.61 -16.14
C VAL A 162 -2.99 -5.28 -14.94
N SER A 163 -2.85 -4.65 -13.77
CA SER A 163 -3.37 -5.20 -12.53
C SER A 163 -3.91 -4.15 -11.57
N VAL A 164 -4.80 -4.59 -10.69
CA VAL A 164 -5.29 -3.82 -9.55
C VAL A 164 -5.14 -4.62 -8.26
N VAL A 165 -4.64 -3.98 -7.21
CA VAL A 165 -4.64 -4.53 -5.84
C VAL A 165 -5.53 -3.69 -4.94
N THR A 166 -6.33 -4.38 -4.11
CA THR A 166 -7.27 -3.76 -3.15
C THR A 166 -7.25 -4.49 -1.81
N ASP A 167 -7.82 -3.90 -0.76
CA ASP A 167 -7.95 -4.46 0.60
C ASP A 167 -8.90 -5.68 0.69
N GLY A 168 -9.63 -6.01 -0.39
CA GLY A 168 -10.59 -7.10 -0.41
C GLY A 168 -11.96 -6.76 0.18
N ALA A 169 -12.27 -5.48 0.44
CA ALA A 169 -13.59 -5.07 0.91
C ALA A 169 -14.69 -5.38 -0.13
N PRO A 170 -15.94 -5.65 0.28
CA PRO A 170 -17.03 -5.96 -0.64
C PRO A 170 -17.29 -4.90 -1.72
N SER A 171 -17.07 -3.62 -1.41
CA SER A 171 -17.14 -2.50 -2.38
C SER A 171 -16.06 -2.60 -3.46
N MET A 172 -14.92 -3.21 -3.15
CA MET A 172 -13.80 -3.40 -4.08
C MET A 172 -13.95 -4.69 -4.88
N VAL A 173 -14.15 -5.83 -4.22
CA VAL A 173 -14.07 -7.17 -4.85
C VAL A 173 -15.41 -7.89 -5.05
N GLY A 174 -16.53 -7.28 -4.68
CA GLY A 174 -17.85 -7.91 -4.80
C GLY A 174 -18.18 -8.35 -6.23
N HIS A 175 -18.46 -9.64 -6.43
CA HIS A 175 -18.56 -10.30 -7.73
C HIS A 175 -19.44 -9.57 -8.78
N ARG A 176 -20.53 -8.92 -8.37
CA ARG A 176 -21.48 -8.25 -9.29
C ARG A 176 -21.41 -6.73 -9.25
N GLN A 177 -20.98 -6.16 -8.13
CA GLN A 177 -21.14 -4.72 -7.88
C GLN A 177 -19.84 -4.03 -7.44
N GLY A 178 -18.78 -4.80 -7.19
CA GLY A 178 -17.48 -4.28 -6.77
C GLY A 178 -16.73 -3.58 -7.89
N LEU A 179 -15.82 -2.68 -7.51
CA LEU A 179 -14.92 -1.98 -8.42
C LEU A 179 -14.21 -2.93 -9.38
N VAL A 180 -13.60 -3.99 -8.85
CA VAL A 180 -12.80 -4.95 -9.62
C VAL A 180 -13.65 -5.61 -10.71
N SER A 181 -14.85 -6.08 -10.38
CA SER A 181 -15.76 -6.71 -11.36
C SER A 181 -16.15 -5.75 -12.48
N ARG A 182 -16.34 -4.47 -12.16
CA ARG A 182 -16.66 -3.43 -13.16
C ARG A 182 -15.45 -3.09 -14.04
N LEU A 183 -14.24 -3.01 -13.46
CA LEU A 183 -13.01 -2.82 -14.23
C LEU A 183 -12.73 -4.03 -15.14
N SER A 184 -12.94 -5.26 -14.66
CA SER A 184 -12.79 -6.47 -15.47
C SER A 184 -13.79 -6.55 -16.63
N ALA A 185 -14.98 -5.93 -16.50
CA ALA A 185 -15.94 -5.87 -17.60
C ALA A 185 -15.49 -4.97 -18.76
N VAL A 186 -14.73 -3.89 -18.46
CA VAL A 186 -14.18 -2.98 -19.49
C VAL A 186 -12.77 -3.36 -19.94
N ASN A 187 -12.03 -4.10 -19.10
CA ASN A 187 -10.71 -4.65 -19.40
C ASN A 187 -10.67 -6.13 -18.98
N PRO A 188 -11.08 -7.06 -19.87
CA PRO A 188 -11.12 -8.50 -19.56
C PRO A 188 -9.76 -9.13 -19.21
N ALA A 189 -8.66 -8.50 -19.63
CA ALA A 189 -7.30 -8.97 -19.33
C ALA A 189 -6.82 -8.55 -17.92
N LEU A 190 -7.60 -7.74 -17.19
CA LEU A 190 -7.22 -7.20 -15.89
C LEU A 190 -6.96 -8.31 -14.85
N LEU A 191 -5.74 -8.30 -14.32
CA LEU A 191 -5.40 -9.07 -13.13
C LEU A 191 -5.88 -8.33 -11.88
N ALA A 192 -6.46 -9.06 -10.95
CA ALA A 192 -6.97 -8.47 -9.72
C ALA A 192 -6.44 -9.26 -8.54
N PHE A 193 -5.83 -8.56 -7.60
CA PHE A 193 -5.21 -9.11 -6.42
C PHE A 193 -5.89 -8.57 -5.17
N HIS A 194 -6.03 -9.45 -4.18
CA HIS A 194 -6.28 -9.04 -2.81
C HIS A 194 -4.91 -8.75 -2.18
N CYS A 195 -4.77 -7.58 -1.56
CA CYS A 195 -3.59 -7.16 -0.82
C CYS A 195 -3.06 -8.30 0.08
N ILE A 196 -1.82 -8.72 -0.18
CA ILE A 196 -1.19 -9.84 0.52
C ILE A 196 -1.10 -9.58 2.03
N ILE A 197 -0.86 -8.33 2.43
CA ILE A 197 -0.79 -7.93 3.84
C ILE A 197 -2.14 -8.13 4.51
N HIS A 198 -3.22 -7.54 3.98
CA HIS A 198 -4.58 -7.72 4.51
C HIS A 198 -4.98 -9.19 4.58
N LYS A 199 -4.68 -9.94 3.51
CA LYS A 199 -4.94 -11.38 3.44
C LYS A 199 -4.17 -12.18 4.50
N SER A 200 -2.90 -11.84 4.76
CA SER A 200 -2.09 -12.45 5.82
C SER A 200 -2.66 -12.20 7.22
N VAL A 201 -3.19 -10.99 7.46
CA VAL A 201 -3.86 -10.62 8.71
C VAL A 201 -5.15 -11.43 8.91
N LEU A 202 -5.90 -11.68 7.83
CA LEU A 202 -7.09 -12.55 7.86
C LEU A 202 -6.73 -14.01 8.20
N CYS A 203 -5.59 -14.53 7.73
CA CYS A 203 -5.13 -15.88 8.09
C CYS A 203 -4.85 -16.00 9.59
N ALA A 204 -4.26 -14.94 10.15
CA ALA A 204 -3.72 -14.97 11.50
C ALA A 204 -4.78 -14.75 12.58
N LYS A 205 -6.00 -14.31 12.24
CA LYS A 205 -7.07 -13.97 13.18
C LYS A 205 -7.21 -15.00 14.32
N LEU A 206 -7.06 -14.51 15.56
CA LEU A 206 -7.21 -15.34 16.76
C LEU A 206 -8.62 -15.96 16.83
N CYS A 207 -8.68 -17.21 17.29
CA CYS A 207 -9.93 -17.95 17.48
C CYS A 207 -9.90 -18.81 18.76
N GLY A 208 -11.08 -19.22 19.23
CA GLY A 208 -11.26 -20.04 20.42
C GLY A 208 -10.56 -19.48 21.66
N LYS A 209 -9.94 -20.37 22.44
CA LYS A 209 -9.24 -20.03 23.69
C LYS A 209 -8.22 -18.90 23.55
N MET A 210 -7.42 -18.91 22.47
CA MET A 210 -6.41 -17.87 22.23
C MET A 210 -7.03 -16.48 22.03
N LYS A 211 -8.22 -16.42 21.41
CA LYS A 211 -8.96 -15.17 21.26
C LYS A 211 -9.49 -14.69 22.62
N GLU A 212 -10.08 -15.59 23.41
CA GLU A 212 -10.62 -15.26 24.73
C GLU A 212 -9.52 -14.74 25.69
N THR A 213 -8.34 -15.36 25.66
CA THR A 213 -7.16 -14.90 26.40
C THR A 213 -6.77 -13.50 25.95
N MET A 214 -6.63 -13.25 24.64
CA MET A 214 -6.27 -11.94 24.11
C MET A 214 -7.33 -10.87 24.44
N ASP A 215 -8.62 -11.18 24.30
CA ASP A 215 -9.72 -10.26 24.63
C ASP A 215 -9.69 -9.87 26.12
N THR A 216 -9.29 -10.80 27.00
CA THR A 216 -9.14 -10.53 28.43
C THR A 216 -7.88 -9.70 28.72
N VAL A 217 -6.76 -9.95 28.04
CA VAL A 217 -5.58 -9.08 28.08
C VAL A 217 -5.92 -7.65 27.65
N THR A 218 -6.68 -7.49 26.57
CA THR A 218 -7.12 -6.17 26.11
C THR A 218 -8.01 -5.48 27.14
N ARG A 219 -8.97 -6.19 27.74
CA ARG A 219 -9.80 -5.64 28.82
C ARG A 219 -8.99 -5.23 30.05
N LEU A 220 -7.98 -6.01 30.43
CA LEU A 220 -7.07 -5.69 31.53
C LEU A 220 -6.30 -4.39 31.23
N VAL A 221 -5.72 -4.29 30.04
CA VAL A 221 -4.95 -3.10 29.64
C VAL A 221 -5.84 -1.86 29.60
N ASN A 222 -7.04 -1.97 29.02
CA ASN A 222 -8.01 -0.89 28.99
C ASN A 222 -8.46 -0.52 30.41
N PHE A 223 -8.69 -1.49 31.30
CA PHE A 223 -9.00 -1.20 32.71
C PHE A 223 -7.89 -0.38 33.39
N VAL A 224 -6.62 -0.72 33.19
CA VAL A 224 -5.50 0.01 33.80
C VAL A 224 -5.35 1.42 33.22
N HIS A 225 -5.58 1.60 31.91
CA HIS A 225 -5.47 2.90 31.24
C HIS A 225 -6.71 3.80 31.42
N GLU A 226 -7.90 3.24 31.32
CA GLU A 226 -9.18 3.98 31.21
C GLU A 226 -9.89 4.16 32.56
N SER A 227 -9.49 3.44 33.62
CA SER A 227 -10.11 3.57 34.94
C SER A 227 -10.00 4.98 35.54
N SER A 228 -8.90 5.71 35.29
CA SER A 228 -8.81 7.19 35.28
C SER A 228 -7.36 7.64 35.06
N SER A 229 -7.15 8.91 34.68
CA SER A 229 -5.82 9.54 34.61
C SER A 229 -5.06 9.53 35.95
N LEU A 230 -5.77 9.46 37.07
CA LEU A 230 -5.16 9.24 38.39
C LEU A 230 -4.67 7.80 38.54
N GLN A 231 -5.51 6.81 38.18
CA GLN A 231 -5.14 5.39 38.29
C GLN A 231 -3.95 5.03 37.38
N HIS A 232 -3.89 5.57 36.16
CA HIS A 232 -2.75 5.38 35.27
C HIS A 232 -1.45 5.99 35.82
N ARG A 233 -1.51 7.20 36.39
CA ARG A 233 -0.35 7.82 37.07
C ARG A 233 0.08 7.04 38.30
N LEU A 234 -0.86 6.55 39.11
CA LEU A 234 -0.57 5.71 40.27
C LEU A 234 0.04 4.37 39.85
N PHE A 235 -0.38 3.79 38.73
CA PHE A 235 0.25 2.60 38.16
C PHE A 235 1.69 2.89 37.71
N ARG A 236 1.94 3.98 36.99
CA ARG A 236 3.32 4.38 36.63
C ARG A 236 4.21 4.61 37.86
N ALA A 237 3.68 5.21 38.92
CA ALA A 237 4.40 5.38 40.18
C ALA A 237 4.74 4.02 40.84
N LEU A 238 3.81 3.06 40.82
CA LEU A 238 4.04 1.69 41.30
C LEU A 238 5.13 0.98 40.48
N LEU A 239 5.13 1.15 39.15
CA LEU A 239 6.18 0.59 38.28
C LEU A 239 7.58 1.12 38.64
N GLU A 240 7.68 2.42 38.94
CA GLU A 240 8.94 3.04 39.38
C GLU A 240 9.36 2.53 40.76
N GLU A 241 8.41 2.40 41.69
CA GLU A 241 8.66 1.88 43.05
C GLU A 241 9.14 0.43 43.02
N MET A 242 8.54 -0.41 42.18
CA MET A 242 8.90 -1.82 42.04
C MET A 242 10.11 -2.07 41.13
N SER A 243 10.73 -1.01 40.58
CA SER A 243 11.83 -1.11 39.61
C SER A 243 11.48 -2.02 38.42
N ALA A 244 10.24 -1.90 37.93
CA ALA A 244 9.68 -2.75 36.90
C ALA A 244 10.44 -2.63 35.57
N GLU A 245 10.44 -3.71 34.78
CA GLU A 245 11.15 -3.77 33.49
C GLU A 245 10.66 -2.72 32.49
N HIS A 246 9.35 -2.43 32.51
CA HIS A 246 8.73 -1.41 31.65
C HIS A 246 8.15 -0.27 32.48
N LYS A 247 8.27 0.96 31.96
CA LYS A 247 7.78 2.17 32.61
C LYS A 247 6.28 2.46 32.39
N ASP A 248 5.62 1.70 31.53
CA ASP A 248 4.18 1.84 31.24
C ASP A 248 3.63 0.63 30.47
N LEU A 249 2.31 0.47 30.42
CA LEU A 249 1.61 -0.42 29.46
C LEU A 249 1.38 0.28 28.12
N LEU A 250 1.33 -0.50 27.03
CA LEU A 250 0.92 0.00 25.72
C LEU A 250 -0.59 -0.12 25.55
N LEU A 251 -1.22 0.93 25.02
CA LEU A 251 -2.61 0.85 24.58
C LEU A 251 -2.73 -0.01 23.32
N HIS A 252 -3.73 -0.88 23.30
CA HIS A 252 -4.07 -1.65 22.11
C HIS A 252 -4.97 -0.83 21.19
N ASN A 253 -4.65 -0.78 19.89
CA ASN A 253 -5.65 -0.46 18.88
C ASN A 253 -5.97 -1.74 18.08
N ASP A 254 -7.25 -2.10 18.00
CA ASP A 254 -7.72 -3.33 17.31
C ASP A 254 -7.27 -3.39 15.84
N VAL A 255 -6.95 -2.22 15.27
CA VAL A 255 -6.59 -2.02 13.86
C VAL A 255 -5.20 -2.58 13.51
N ARG A 256 -4.29 -2.84 14.47
CA ARG A 256 -2.90 -3.23 14.13
C ARG A 256 -2.35 -4.42 14.91
N TRP A 257 -2.14 -5.53 14.19
CA TRP A 257 -1.50 -6.78 14.64
C TRP A 257 -0.21 -6.54 15.44
N LEU A 258 0.65 -5.62 14.96
CA LEU A 258 1.95 -5.27 15.55
C LEU A 258 1.86 -4.75 17.01
N SER A 259 0.70 -4.26 17.44
CA SER A 259 0.52 -3.80 18.83
C SER A 259 0.27 -4.97 19.80
N LYS A 260 -0.37 -6.06 19.36
CA LYS A 260 -0.78 -7.18 20.22
C LYS A 260 0.41 -7.87 20.88
N GLY A 261 1.45 -8.18 20.11
CA GLY A 261 2.66 -8.84 20.64
C GLY A 261 3.35 -8.01 21.72
N ARG A 262 3.51 -6.70 21.51
CA ARG A 262 4.14 -5.82 22.50
C ARG A 262 3.28 -5.60 23.74
N VAL A 263 1.95 -5.60 23.59
CA VAL A 263 1.03 -5.53 24.74
C VAL A 263 1.16 -6.79 25.59
N LEU A 264 1.14 -7.97 24.97
CA LEU A 264 1.30 -9.25 25.65
C LEU A 264 2.62 -9.35 26.40
N GLU A 265 3.72 -8.95 25.76
CA GLU A 265 5.06 -8.90 26.39
C GLU A 265 5.02 -8.08 27.69
N ARG A 266 4.52 -6.84 27.63
CA ARG A 266 4.44 -5.98 28.83
C ARG A 266 3.49 -6.52 29.89
N VAL A 267 2.39 -7.17 29.52
CA VAL A 267 1.48 -7.79 30.50
C VAL A 267 2.14 -8.97 31.21
N CYS A 268 2.95 -9.75 30.49
CA CYS A 268 3.75 -10.81 31.09
C CYS A 268 4.83 -10.27 32.03
N ASP A 269 5.55 -9.23 31.61
CA ASP A 269 6.68 -8.68 32.37
C ASP A 269 6.21 -7.89 33.61
N LEU A 270 5.03 -7.25 33.54
CA LEU A 270 4.45 -6.45 34.63
C LEU A 270 3.41 -7.23 35.46
N ARG A 271 3.46 -8.56 35.44
CA ARG A 271 2.41 -9.42 36.02
C ARG A 271 2.22 -9.18 37.52
N ASP A 272 3.32 -9.01 38.26
CA ASP A 272 3.28 -8.87 39.72
C ASP A 272 2.70 -7.52 40.13
N GLU A 273 3.04 -6.45 39.41
CA GLU A 273 2.50 -5.11 39.55
C GLU A 273 1.03 -5.06 39.17
N LEU A 274 0.65 -5.71 38.07
CA LEU A 274 -0.73 -5.80 37.61
C LEU A 274 -1.61 -6.54 38.60
N SER A 275 -1.08 -7.57 39.26
CA SER A 275 -1.82 -8.35 40.27
C SER A 275 -2.17 -7.51 41.50
N GLN A 276 -1.35 -6.52 41.83
CA GLN A 276 -1.64 -5.57 42.92
C GLN A 276 -2.64 -4.48 42.53
N LYS A 277 -2.67 -4.11 41.24
CA LYS A 277 -3.46 -2.97 40.76
C LYS A 277 -4.83 -3.34 40.20
N ALA A 278 -4.96 -4.51 39.59
CA ALA A 278 -6.13 -4.96 38.87
C ALA A 278 -6.81 -6.14 39.58
N SER A 279 -7.39 -5.88 40.76
CA SER A 279 -8.06 -6.90 41.58
C SER A 279 -9.10 -7.71 40.82
N ASP A 280 -9.84 -7.05 39.92
CA ASP A 280 -10.90 -7.67 39.11
C ASP A 280 -10.34 -8.70 38.09
N PHE A 281 -9.04 -8.65 37.82
CA PHE A 281 -8.32 -9.54 36.93
C PHE A 281 -7.34 -10.47 37.66
N LEU A 282 -7.36 -10.49 39.00
CA LEU A 282 -6.41 -11.28 39.79
C LEU A 282 -6.50 -12.77 39.47
N SER A 283 -7.71 -13.31 39.26
CA SER A 283 -7.90 -14.72 38.87
C SER A 283 -7.24 -15.03 37.52
N PHE A 284 -7.36 -14.12 36.55
CA PHE A 284 -6.70 -14.23 35.24
C PHE A 284 -5.17 -14.16 35.38
N LEU A 285 -4.66 -13.24 36.18
CA LEU A 285 -3.22 -13.02 36.37
C LEU A 285 -2.56 -14.12 37.20
N THR A 286 -3.29 -14.82 38.06
CA THR A 286 -2.74 -15.86 38.94
C THR A 286 -2.96 -17.28 38.45
N ASP A 287 -3.93 -17.52 37.54
CA ASP A 287 -4.18 -18.85 36.98
C ASP A 287 -3.05 -19.28 36.03
N ASN A 288 -2.30 -20.30 36.46
CA ASN A 288 -1.18 -20.85 35.69
C ASN A 288 -1.59 -21.41 34.32
N LYS A 289 -2.84 -21.88 34.13
CA LYS A 289 -3.33 -22.34 32.82
C LYS A 289 -3.58 -21.18 31.88
N VAL A 290 -4.03 -20.05 32.40
CA VAL A 290 -4.23 -18.83 31.61
C VAL A 290 -2.88 -18.23 31.25
N ILE A 291 -1.95 -18.14 32.20
CA ILE A 291 -0.59 -17.64 31.94
C ILE A 291 0.16 -18.53 30.95
N LEU A 292 -0.13 -19.83 30.93
CA LEU A 292 0.36 -20.73 29.87
C LEU A 292 -0.06 -20.24 28.48
N ASP A 293 -1.34 -19.86 28.30
CA ASP A 293 -1.82 -19.31 27.02
C ASP A 293 -1.19 -17.94 26.70
N VAL A 294 -1.03 -17.07 27.72
CA VAL A 294 -0.39 -15.75 27.53
C VAL A 294 1.06 -15.91 27.10
N THR A 295 1.82 -16.81 27.73
CA THR A 295 3.23 -17.06 27.37
C THR A 295 3.37 -17.64 25.96
N PHE A 296 2.49 -18.56 25.55
CA PHE A 296 2.41 -19.01 24.17
C PHE A 296 2.12 -17.85 23.20
N LEU A 297 1.15 -16.99 23.52
CA LEU A 297 0.82 -15.81 22.70
C LEU A 297 2.00 -14.83 22.61
N CYS A 298 2.75 -14.62 23.70
CA CYS A 298 3.97 -13.81 23.70
C CYS A 298 5.03 -14.35 22.74
N ASP A 299 5.15 -15.66 22.60
CA ASP A 299 6.17 -16.29 21.76
C ASP A 299 5.75 -16.37 20.26
N ILE A 300 4.47 -16.66 19.97
CA ILE A 300 4.00 -16.77 18.57
C ILE A 300 3.80 -15.40 17.88
N MET A 301 3.38 -14.38 18.63
CA MET A 301 3.10 -13.06 18.05
C MET A 301 4.32 -12.40 17.40
N PRO A 302 5.54 -12.47 17.96
CA PRO A 302 6.77 -12.02 17.29
C PRO A 302 7.00 -12.66 15.92
N HIS A 303 6.69 -13.94 15.73
CA HIS A 303 6.82 -14.60 14.42
C HIS A 303 5.86 -14.01 13.39
N LEU A 304 4.62 -13.72 13.79
CA LEU A 304 3.61 -13.08 12.94
C LEU A 304 3.95 -11.61 12.66
N ASN A 305 4.47 -10.89 13.66
CA ASN A 305 4.97 -9.52 13.50
C ASN A 305 6.14 -9.47 12.51
N HIS A 306 7.06 -10.42 12.61
CA HIS A 306 8.20 -10.50 11.70
C HIS A 306 7.74 -10.69 10.24
N LEU A 307 6.80 -11.61 9.98
CA LEU A 307 6.20 -11.75 8.65
C LEU A 307 5.57 -10.44 8.18
N ASN A 308 4.75 -9.82 9.03
CA ASN A 308 4.06 -8.57 8.68
C ASN A 308 5.05 -7.45 8.31
N LEU A 309 6.15 -7.31 9.04
CA LEU A 309 7.21 -6.35 8.74
C LEU A 309 7.94 -6.66 7.42
N ARG A 310 8.19 -7.94 7.12
CA ARG A 310 8.79 -8.36 5.84
C ARG A 310 7.90 -8.04 4.64
N LEU A 311 6.59 -8.05 4.82
CA LEU A 311 5.62 -7.69 3.77
C LEU A 311 5.40 -6.17 3.65
N GLN A 312 5.90 -5.34 4.55
CA GLN A 312 5.75 -3.89 4.47
C GLN A 312 6.95 -3.23 3.79
N GLY A 313 6.69 -2.20 2.99
CA GLY A 313 7.74 -1.48 2.28
C GLY A 313 7.35 -1.15 0.85
N LYS A 314 8.07 -0.18 0.26
CA LYS A 314 7.95 0.17 -1.16
C LYS A 314 8.75 -0.81 -2.02
N ASN A 315 8.46 -0.82 -3.32
CA ASN A 315 9.21 -1.55 -4.35
C ASN A 315 9.17 -3.09 -4.26
N HIS A 316 8.45 -3.67 -3.29
CA HIS A 316 8.18 -5.10 -3.30
C HIS A 316 7.43 -5.52 -4.57
N THR A 317 7.84 -6.63 -5.15
CA THR A 317 7.17 -7.32 -6.24
C THR A 317 6.19 -8.36 -5.69
N VAL A 318 5.30 -8.85 -6.55
CA VAL A 318 4.41 -9.98 -6.22
C VAL A 318 5.22 -11.22 -5.81
N ALA A 319 6.33 -11.49 -6.52
CA ALA A 319 7.23 -12.59 -6.19
C ALA A 319 7.82 -12.46 -4.78
N ASP A 320 8.31 -11.27 -4.41
CA ASP A 320 8.94 -11.04 -3.09
C ASP A 320 8.00 -11.40 -1.95
N MET A 321 6.75 -10.95 -2.03
CA MET A 321 5.78 -11.18 -0.96
C MET A 321 5.28 -12.62 -0.93
N TYR A 322 5.08 -13.26 -2.09
CA TYR A 322 4.67 -14.68 -2.13
C TYR A 322 5.77 -15.59 -1.59
N GLU A 323 7.04 -15.31 -1.85
CA GLU A 323 8.17 -16.06 -1.30
C GLU A 323 8.17 -16.02 0.25
N GLU A 324 7.97 -14.84 0.84
CA GLU A 324 7.88 -14.69 2.30
C GLU A 324 6.68 -15.44 2.89
N ILE A 325 5.53 -15.41 2.20
CA ILE A 325 4.33 -16.15 2.60
C ILE A 325 4.59 -17.65 2.53
N GLU A 326 5.07 -18.17 1.41
CA GLU A 326 5.35 -19.59 1.22
C GLU A 326 6.36 -20.11 2.25
N ALA A 327 7.48 -19.39 2.45
CA ALA A 327 8.46 -19.74 3.46
C ALA A 327 7.85 -19.77 4.87
N PHE A 328 6.91 -18.87 5.17
CA PHE A 328 6.24 -18.84 6.45
C PHE A 328 5.34 -20.05 6.67
N PHE A 329 4.35 -20.30 5.81
CA PHE A 329 3.38 -21.36 6.08
C PHE A 329 3.87 -22.77 5.73
N ARG A 330 4.73 -22.94 4.72
CA ARG A 330 5.24 -24.26 4.30
C ARG A 330 6.45 -24.73 5.10
N SER A 331 7.13 -23.85 5.81
CA SER A 331 8.35 -24.21 6.53
C SER A 331 8.31 -23.76 7.98
N LYS A 332 8.16 -22.44 8.23
CA LYS A 332 8.26 -21.89 9.59
C LYS A 332 7.13 -22.42 10.50
N LEU A 333 5.88 -22.40 10.05
CA LEU A 333 4.76 -22.88 10.89
C LEU A 333 4.86 -24.37 11.24
N HIS A 334 5.28 -25.23 10.30
CA HIS A 334 5.50 -26.65 10.59
C HIS A 334 6.65 -26.89 11.57
N LEU A 335 7.71 -26.08 11.51
CA LEU A 335 8.78 -26.12 12.51
C LEU A 335 8.25 -25.71 13.89
N LEU A 336 7.50 -24.60 13.97
CA LEU A 336 6.91 -24.11 15.22
C LEU A 336 5.96 -25.15 15.84
N GLU A 337 5.08 -25.73 15.04
CA GLU A 337 4.14 -26.78 15.48
C GLU A 337 4.86 -27.96 16.13
N ARG A 338 5.95 -28.44 15.51
CA ARG A 338 6.78 -29.54 16.06
C ARG A 338 7.53 -29.13 17.32
N ASP A 339 7.98 -27.88 17.40
CA ASP A 339 8.78 -27.38 18.51
C ASP A 339 7.96 -27.19 19.80
N ILE A 340 6.64 -26.93 19.71
CA ILE A 340 5.73 -26.85 20.86
C ILE A 340 5.81 -28.10 21.74
N HIS A 341 5.80 -29.29 21.13
CA HIS A 341 5.92 -30.57 21.85
C HIS A 341 7.38 -31.02 22.05
N GLY A 342 8.31 -30.31 21.42
CA GLY A 342 9.73 -30.62 21.47
C GLY A 342 10.43 -29.79 22.55
N ARG A 343 11.52 -29.15 22.12
CA ARG A 343 12.41 -28.39 23.01
C ARG A 343 11.90 -26.97 23.28
N LYS A 344 10.83 -26.53 22.60
CA LYS A 344 10.25 -25.19 22.72
C LYS A 344 11.32 -24.10 22.53
N LEU A 345 12.21 -24.28 21.55
CA LEU A 345 13.28 -23.32 21.21
C LEU A 345 12.74 -21.98 20.71
N HIS A 346 11.62 -22.02 19.99
CA HIS A 346 10.89 -20.87 19.49
C HIS A 346 9.75 -20.43 20.44
N PHE A 347 9.60 -21.12 21.56
CA PHE A 347 8.63 -20.81 22.60
C PHE A 347 9.30 -20.73 23.98
N PRO A 348 10.29 -19.82 24.18
CA PRO A 348 11.09 -19.77 25.39
C PRO A 348 10.28 -19.41 26.64
N ARG A 349 9.29 -18.51 26.55
CA ARG A 349 8.45 -18.14 27.70
C ARG A 349 7.50 -19.28 28.06
N LEU A 350 6.93 -19.94 27.05
CA LEU A 350 6.13 -21.15 27.27
C LEU A 350 6.95 -22.25 27.95
N ARG A 351 8.18 -22.48 27.48
CA ARG A 351 9.11 -23.46 28.06
C ARG A 351 9.38 -23.19 29.52
N GLU A 352 9.80 -21.97 29.84
CA GLU A 352 10.12 -21.56 31.20
C GLU A 352 8.91 -21.72 32.13
N HIS A 353 7.72 -21.32 31.67
CA HIS A 353 6.50 -21.46 32.47
C HIS A 353 6.10 -22.93 32.69
N CYS A 354 6.25 -23.79 31.67
CA CYS A 354 6.03 -25.23 31.80
C CYS A 354 7.00 -25.86 32.81
N GLU A 355 8.30 -25.54 32.72
CA GLU A 355 9.34 -26.04 33.60
C GLU A 355 9.13 -25.59 35.05
N LYS A 356 8.90 -24.28 35.26
CA LYS A 356 8.69 -23.68 36.58
C LYS A 356 7.47 -24.24 37.30
N ASN A 357 6.38 -24.49 36.58
CA ASN A 357 5.11 -24.94 37.16
C ASN A 357 4.85 -26.45 37.01
N LYS A 358 5.80 -27.21 36.44
CA LYS A 358 5.66 -28.64 36.13
C LYS A 358 4.39 -28.95 35.31
N MET A 359 4.11 -28.10 34.33
CA MET A 359 2.95 -28.20 33.44
C MET A 359 3.36 -28.68 32.05
N GLN A 360 2.40 -29.27 31.33
CA GLN A 360 2.52 -29.53 29.90
C GLN A 360 1.85 -28.40 29.12
N GLU A 361 2.22 -28.24 27.86
CA GLU A 361 1.53 -27.38 26.91
C GLU A 361 0.04 -27.75 26.75
N ASP A 362 -0.78 -26.77 26.38
CA ASP A 362 -2.17 -27.02 26.02
C ASP A 362 -2.25 -27.51 24.56
N PRO A 363 -2.91 -28.64 24.26
CA PRO A 363 -3.12 -29.10 22.88
C PRO A 363 -3.72 -28.03 21.95
N ALA A 364 -4.51 -27.10 22.48
CA ALA A 364 -5.09 -25.99 21.72
C ALA A 364 -4.04 -25.06 21.08
N MET A 365 -2.82 -25.02 21.62
CA MET A 365 -1.70 -24.24 21.08
C MET A 365 -1.20 -24.82 19.76
N LYS A 366 -1.06 -26.15 19.70
CA LYS A 366 -0.72 -26.84 18.46
C LYS A 366 -1.84 -26.68 17.44
N ASP A 367 -3.08 -26.91 17.85
CA ASP A 367 -4.25 -26.74 16.98
C ASP A 367 -4.37 -25.31 16.44
N PHE A 368 -3.92 -24.31 17.20
CA PHE A 368 -3.84 -22.93 16.72
C PHE A 368 -2.81 -22.79 15.59
N VAL A 369 -1.60 -23.33 15.74
CA VAL A 369 -0.55 -23.27 14.71
C VAL A 369 -0.92 -24.08 13.47
N SER A 370 -1.53 -25.26 13.62
CA SER A 370 -2.00 -26.08 12.50
C SER A 370 -3.09 -25.35 11.72
N ARG A 371 -4.11 -24.79 12.40
CA ARG A 371 -5.16 -23.98 11.75
C ARG A 371 -4.61 -22.72 11.11
N LEU A 372 -3.60 -22.10 11.70
CA LEU A 372 -2.91 -20.96 11.10
C LEU A 372 -2.27 -21.37 9.76
N ALA A 373 -1.56 -22.50 9.71
CA ALA A 373 -0.97 -23.01 8.48
C ALA A 373 -2.03 -23.36 7.43
N GLU A 374 -3.13 -23.99 7.83
CA GLU A 374 -4.29 -24.28 6.96
C GLU A 374 -4.92 -23.00 6.40
N ASN A 375 -5.15 -21.98 7.24
CA ASN A 375 -5.69 -20.70 6.80
C ASN A 375 -4.80 -20.03 5.75
N PHE A 376 -3.48 -20.05 5.93
CA PHE A 376 -2.54 -19.56 4.92
C PHE A 376 -2.61 -20.39 3.64
N LYS A 377 -2.62 -21.72 3.77
CA LYS A 377 -2.72 -22.64 2.64
C LYS A 377 -3.98 -22.37 1.81
N GLU A 378 -5.15 -22.42 2.42
CA GLU A 378 -6.44 -22.19 1.75
C GLU A 378 -6.49 -20.83 1.07
N ARG A 379 -6.00 -19.79 1.73
CA ARG A 379 -6.05 -18.43 1.21
C ARG A 379 -5.02 -18.21 0.12
N PHE A 380 -3.80 -18.75 0.19
CA PHE A 380 -2.74 -18.40 -0.76
C PHE A 380 -2.49 -19.44 -1.85
N GLU A 381 -2.71 -20.74 -1.62
CA GLU A 381 -2.54 -21.76 -2.68
C GLU A 381 -3.61 -21.64 -3.77
N SER A 382 -4.82 -21.21 -3.41
CA SER A 382 -5.93 -21.05 -4.36
C SER A 382 -5.93 -19.70 -5.10
N SER A 383 -4.95 -18.82 -4.85
CA SER A 383 -5.11 -17.38 -5.06
C SER A 383 -4.32 -16.69 -6.13
N PRO A 384 -3.15 -17.14 -6.60
CA PRO A 384 -2.55 -16.38 -7.67
C PRO A 384 -3.36 -16.71 -8.94
N LYS A 385 -3.90 -15.67 -9.58
CA LYS A 385 -4.32 -15.74 -11.00
C LYS A 385 -3.14 -16.10 -11.93
N LEU A 386 -1.95 -16.21 -11.34
CA LEU A 386 -0.66 -16.41 -11.97
C LEU A 386 -0.08 -17.74 -11.45
N SER A 387 0.55 -18.56 -12.30
CA SER A 387 1.26 -19.75 -11.81
C SER A 387 2.45 -19.40 -10.89
N ALA A 388 2.91 -20.36 -10.08
CA ALA A 388 4.16 -20.17 -9.33
C ALA A 388 5.32 -19.88 -10.28
N ASP A 389 5.42 -20.59 -11.40
CA ASP A 389 6.50 -20.43 -12.38
C ASP A 389 6.54 -19.01 -12.97
N ILE A 390 5.39 -18.41 -13.30
CA ILE A 390 5.36 -17.05 -13.85
C ILE A 390 5.71 -15.98 -12.81
N LEU A 391 5.34 -16.19 -11.54
CA LEU A 391 5.76 -15.31 -10.45
C LEU A 391 7.25 -15.47 -10.16
N LEU A 392 7.75 -16.71 -10.15
CA LEU A 392 9.15 -17.03 -9.91
C LEU A 392 10.04 -16.56 -11.05
N PHE A 393 9.55 -16.49 -12.29
CA PHE A 393 10.34 -16.08 -13.46
C PHE A 393 11.12 -14.77 -13.27
N VAL A 394 10.54 -13.79 -12.57
CA VAL A 394 11.20 -12.49 -12.30
C VAL A 394 12.44 -12.64 -11.41
N ARG A 395 12.47 -13.65 -10.51
CA ARG A 395 13.51 -13.85 -9.48
C ARG A 395 14.32 -15.13 -9.58
N GLN A 396 13.78 -16.16 -10.19
CA GLN A 396 14.41 -17.46 -10.37
C GLN A 396 14.43 -17.81 -11.85
N LEU A 397 14.65 -16.78 -12.67
CA LEU A 397 14.83 -16.85 -14.10
C LEU A 397 15.55 -18.11 -14.61
N PHE A 398 16.62 -18.54 -13.93
CA PHE A 398 17.47 -19.64 -14.36
C PHE A 398 16.99 -21.03 -13.92
N SER A 399 15.94 -21.13 -13.09
CA SER A 399 15.35 -22.39 -12.63
C SER A 399 14.03 -22.71 -13.32
N VAL A 400 13.48 -21.78 -14.11
CA VAL A 400 12.22 -22.00 -14.82
C VAL A 400 12.46 -22.82 -16.09
N SER A 401 11.64 -23.85 -16.31
CA SER A 401 11.76 -24.70 -17.50
C SER A 401 11.25 -23.98 -18.76
N ALA A 402 11.94 -24.18 -19.89
CA ALA A 402 11.56 -23.60 -21.17
C ALA A 402 10.32 -24.26 -21.79
N ASP A 403 9.97 -25.48 -21.39
CA ASP A 403 8.83 -26.26 -21.91
C ASP A 403 7.62 -26.30 -20.96
N GLY A 404 7.63 -25.49 -19.89
CA GLY A 404 6.56 -25.46 -18.90
C GLY A 404 5.28 -24.77 -19.40
N GLN A 405 4.12 -25.13 -18.84
CA GLN A 405 2.81 -24.54 -19.20
C GLN A 405 2.73 -23.03 -18.96
N TRP A 406 3.64 -22.47 -18.16
CA TRP A 406 3.71 -21.03 -17.90
C TRP A 406 4.07 -20.21 -19.14
N THR A 407 4.70 -20.77 -20.18
CA THR A 407 5.00 -20.03 -21.43
C THR A 407 3.72 -19.63 -22.16
N ALA A 408 2.74 -20.54 -22.18
CA ALA A 408 1.42 -20.29 -22.75
C ALA A 408 0.63 -19.27 -21.90
N GLU A 409 0.81 -19.30 -20.58
CA GLU A 409 0.27 -18.29 -19.67
C GLU A 409 0.91 -16.92 -19.92
N ALA A 410 2.23 -16.86 -20.07
CA ALA A 410 2.96 -15.64 -20.41
C ALA A 410 2.49 -15.05 -21.74
N LYS A 411 2.22 -15.89 -22.74
CA LYS A 411 1.64 -15.47 -24.03
C LYS A 411 0.24 -14.86 -23.88
N LYS A 412 -0.57 -15.35 -22.94
CA LYS A 412 -1.87 -14.75 -22.63
C LYS A 412 -1.73 -13.40 -21.93
N LEU A 413 -0.76 -13.26 -21.03
CA LEU A 413 -0.51 -12.01 -20.31
C LEU A 413 0.12 -10.93 -21.19
N VAL A 414 1.02 -11.32 -22.07
CA VAL A 414 1.73 -10.43 -23.00
C VAL A 414 1.49 -10.93 -24.43
N PRO A 415 0.35 -10.59 -25.07
CA PRO A 415 0.00 -11.10 -26.40
C PRO A 415 1.02 -10.79 -27.49
N SER A 416 1.89 -9.80 -27.29
CA SER A 416 2.94 -9.39 -28.23
C SER A 416 4.18 -10.29 -28.25
N ILE A 417 4.35 -11.19 -27.28
CA ILE A 417 5.51 -12.10 -27.27
C ILE A 417 5.35 -13.23 -28.30
N ASP A 418 6.46 -13.76 -28.78
CA ASP A 418 6.51 -15.03 -29.50
C ASP A 418 6.84 -16.15 -28.50
N GLU A 419 5.95 -17.14 -28.37
CA GLU A 419 6.09 -18.21 -27.40
C GLU A 419 7.27 -19.13 -27.73
N ALA A 420 7.47 -19.50 -28.99
CA ALA A 420 8.60 -20.36 -29.37
C ALA A 420 9.95 -19.63 -29.17
N ALA A 421 10.00 -18.34 -29.53
CA ALA A 421 11.19 -17.52 -29.28
C ALA A 421 11.44 -17.35 -27.78
N LEU A 422 10.40 -17.21 -26.95
CA LEU A 422 10.52 -17.20 -25.49
C LEU A 422 11.22 -18.46 -24.98
N GLN A 423 10.82 -19.65 -25.44
CA GLN A 423 11.46 -20.91 -25.05
C GLN A 423 12.96 -20.91 -25.38
N MET A 424 13.33 -20.45 -26.58
CA MET A 424 14.73 -20.34 -26.99
C MET A 424 15.51 -19.31 -26.16
N GLU A 425 14.91 -18.15 -25.84
CA GLU A 425 15.52 -17.14 -24.98
C GLU A 425 15.81 -17.69 -23.58
N ILE A 426 14.89 -18.48 -22.99
CA ILE A 426 15.08 -19.10 -21.67
C ILE A 426 16.26 -20.07 -21.69
N LEU A 427 16.35 -20.94 -22.69
CA LEU A 427 17.45 -21.90 -22.83
C LEU A 427 18.78 -21.17 -22.99
N GLU A 428 18.85 -20.19 -23.89
CA GLU A 428 20.06 -19.41 -24.13
C GLU A 428 20.53 -18.68 -22.87
N LYS A 429 19.61 -18.01 -22.17
CA LYS A 429 19.91 -17.29 -20.93
C LYS A 429 20.35 -18.24 -19.82
N GLY A 430 19.73 -19.42 -19.72
CA GLY A 430 20.11 -20.51 -18.82
C GLY A 430 21.56 -20.98 -18.97
N THR A 431 22.16 -20.77 -20.14
CA THR A 431 23.58 -21.10 -20.40
C THR A 431 24.55 -19.94 -20.19
N SER A 432 24.06 -18.73 -19.92
CA SER A 432 24.91 -17.54 -19.78
C SER A 432 25.48 -17.38 -18.37
N ASP A 433 26.76 -17.73 -18.19
CA ASP A 433 27.45 -17.53 -16.91
C ASP A 433 27.62 -16.06 -16.53
N LEU A 434 27.76 -15.18 -17.52
CA LEU A 434 27.82 -13.73 -17.32
C LEU A 434 26.52 -13.22 -16.70
N LEU A 435 25.36 -13.57 -17.28
CA LEU A 435 24.07 -13.14 -16.76
C LEU A 435 23.78 -13.75 -15.39
N LYS A 436 24.17 -15.01 -15.14
CA LYS A 436 24.06 -15.64 -13.82
C LYS A 436 24.89 -14.92 -12.75
N THR A 437 26.09 -14.48 -13.12
CA THR A 437 26.97 -13.74 -12.20
C THR A 437 26.40 -12.37 -11.90
N GLN A 438 26.04 -11.60 -12.93
CA GLN A 438 25.47 -10.26 -12.77
C GLN A 438 24.12 -10.27 -12.04
N TYR A 439 23.34 -11.36 -12.15
CA TYR A 439 22.09 -11.51 -11.41
C TYR A 439 22.29 -11.57 -9.89
N LYS A 440 23.40 -12.14 -9.40
CA LYS A 440 23.66 -12.26 -7.96
C LYS A 440 23.96 -10.92 -7.30
N ASP A 441 24.50 -9.97 -8.07
CA ASP A 441 25.00 -8.69 -7.56
C ASP A 441 24.03 -7.51 -7.79
N ALA A 442 22.90 -7.74 -8.48
CA ALA A 442 21.97 -6.69 -8.89
C ALA A 442 20.63 -6.78 -8.17
N LEU A 443 20.00 -5.62 -7.94
CA LEU A 443 18.57 -5.57 -7.63
C LEU A 443 17.77 -6.13 -8.82
N VAL A 444 16.68 -6.83 -8.53
CA VAL A 444 15.85 -7.51 -9.55
C VAL A 444 15.43 -6.54 -10.67
N SER A 445 14.94 -5.35 -10.31
CA SER A 445 14.56 -4.33 -11.31
C SER A 445 15.75 -3.87 -12.15
N ASP A 446 16.91 -3.61 -11.52
CA ASP A 446 18.09 -3.11 -12.22
C ASP A 446 18.66 -4.16 -13.17
N PHE A 447 18.58 -5.44 -12.81
CA PHE A 447 18.94 -6.54 -13.69
C PHE A 447 18.09 -6.53 -14.97
N TRP A 448 16.76 -6.45 -14.85
CA TRP A 448 15.87 -6.45 -16.01
C TRP A 448 15.95 -5.17 -16.85
N ILE A 449 16.19 -4.03 -16.21
CA ILE A 449 16.32 -2.74 -16.90
C ILE A 449 17.66 -2.63 -17.63
N ASN A 450 18.77 -2.87 -16.92
CA ASN A 450 20.11 -2.48 -17.37
C ASN A 450 20.99 -3.65 -17.82
N VAL A 451 20.75 -4.87 -17.31
CA VAL A 451 21.63 -6.02 -17.57
C VAL A 451 21.11 -6.86 -18.73
N VAL A 452 19.81 -7.16 -18.79
CA VAL A 452 19.22 -8.03 -19.82
C VAL A 452 19.09 -7.29 -21.17
N PRO A 453 19.84 -7.67 -22.23
CA PRO A 453 19.79 -6.95 -23.50
C PRO A 453 18.48 -7.15 -24.26
N GLN A 454 17.75 -6.06 -24.53
CA GLN A 454 16.45 -6.10 -25.21
C GLN A 454 16.51 -6.73 -26.60
N ALA A 455 17.57 -6.47 -27.36
CA ALA A 455 17.70 -6.96 -28.74
C ALA A 455 17.83 -8.48 -28.81
N ARG A 456 18.28 -9.13 -27.73
CA ARG A 456 18.49 -10.58 -27.65
C ARG A 456 17.39 -11.28 -26.86
N PHE A 457 16.89 -10.65 -25.81
CA PHE A 457 15.97 -11.25 -24.84
C PHE A 457 14.67 -10.44 -24.75
N LYS A 458 14.04 -10.19 -25.89
CA LYS A 458 12.87 -9.31 -25.98
C LYS A 458 11.69 -9.91 -25.21
N ASN A 459 11.34 -11.17 -25.46
CA ASN A 459 10.13 -11.77 -24.92
C ASN A 459 10.22 -11.93 -23.40
N THR A 460 11.36 -12.44 -22.92
CA THR A 460 11.65 -12.57 -21.49
C THR A 460 11.65 -11.22 -20.77
N ARG A 461 12.23 -10.19 -21.38
CA ARG A 461 12.24 -8.83 -20.81
C ARG A 461 10.84 -8.24 -20.79
N ASP A 462 10.04 -8.39 -21.84
CA ASP A 462 8.67 -7.85 -21.90
C ASP A 462 7.80 -8.45 -20.78
N ILE A 463 7.90 -9.76 -20.52
CA ILE A 463 7.21 -10.43 -19.40
C ILE A 463 7.67 -9.86 -18.06
N ALA A 464 8.98 -9.80 -17.83
CA ALA A 464 9.53 -9.31 -16.57
C ALA A 464 9.13 -7.85 -16.31
N MET A 465 9.22 -7.00 -17.33
CA MET A 465 8.84 -5.58 -17.22
C MET A 465 7.36 -5.43 -16.89
N LEU A 466 6.47 -6.24 -17.47
CA LEU A 466 5.05 -6.27 -17.13
C LEU A 466 4.82 -6.66 -15.66
N LEU A 467 5.41 -7.79 -15.23
CA LEU A 467 5.25 -8.32 -13.87
C LEU A 467 5.80 -7.34 -12.80
N LEU A 468 6.89 -6.64 -13.10
CA LEU A 468 7.48 -5.61 -12.25
C LEU A 468 6.62 -4.35 -12.09
N THR A 469 5.60 -4.15 -12.94
CA THR A 469 4.62 -3.07 -12.73
C THR A 469 3.60 -3.42 -11.64
N MET A 470 3.40 -4.69 -11.31
CA MET A 470 2.30 -5.12 -10.44
C MET A 470 2.55 -4.77 -8.97
N PHE A 471 1.50 -4.34 -8.29
CA PHE A 471 1.55 -4.15 -6.84
C PHE A 471 1.13 -5.43 -6.11
N PRO A 472 1.89 -5.86 -5.09
CA PRO A 472 1.51 -7.00 -4.26
C PRO A 472 0.57 -6.64 -3.09
N SER A 473 0.53 -5.37 -2.70
CA SER A 473 -0.21 -4.88 -1.55
C SER A 473 -0.66 -3.44 -1.72
N THR A 474 -1.58 -3.01 -0.86
CA THR A 474 -2.01 -1.62 -0.71
C THR A 474 -1.15 -0.83 0.30
N TYR A 475 0.00 -1.37 0.73
CA TYR A 475 0.90 -0.72 1.71
C TYR A 475 1.22 0.74 1.37
N ILE A 476 1.44 1.03 0.08
CA ILE A 476 1.75 2.40 -0.35
C ILE A 476 0.59 3.38 -0.06
N CYS A 477 -0.66 2.92 -0.16
CA CYS A 477 -1.83 3.69 0.22
C CYS A 477 -1.91 3.86 1.73
N GLU A 478 -1.69 2.80 2.53
CA GLU A 478 -1.66 2.87 4.00
C GLU A 478 -0.57 3.83 4.52
N SER A 479 0.60 3.80 3.89
CA SER A 479 1.70 4.73 4.17
C SER A 479 1.29 6.16 3.85
N ALA A 480 0.63 6.39 2.71
CA ALA A 480 0.08 7.68 2.33
C ALA A 480 -1.00 8.16 3.33
N PHE A 481 -1.89 7.29 3.83
CA PHE A 481 -2.86 7.67 4.87
C PHE A 481 -2.19 8.10 6.19
N SER A 482 -1.05 7.51 6.52
CA SER A 482 -0.26 7.98 7.67
C SER A 482 0.28 9.39 7.44
N SER A 483 0.78 9.71 6.24
CA SER A 483 1.13 11.08 5.86
C SER A 483 -0.09 12.01 5.83
N MET A 484 -1.24 11.53 5.36
CA MET A 484 -2.51 12.26 5.35
C MET A 484 -2.92 12.68 6.76
N ASN A 485 -2.79 11.78 7.74
CA ASN A 485 -3.08 12.07 9.15
C ASN A 485 -2.09 13.08 9.79
N ALA A 486 -0.83 13.09 9.34
CA ALA A 486 0.14 14.11 9.73
C ALA A 486 -0.17 15.47 9.06
N ILE A 487 -0.69 15.46 7.83
CA ILE A 487 -1.07 16.66 7.11
C ILE A 487 -2.37 17.25 7.68
N LYS A 488 -3.43 16.46 7.81
CA LYS A 488 -4.73 16.88 8.34
C LYS A 488 -4.75 16.58 9.84
N SER A 489 -4.06 17.43 10.60
CA SER A 489 -3.90 17.25 12.05
C SER A 489 -5.20 17.62 12.83
N GLN A 490 -5.26 17.38 14.15
CA GLN A 490 -6.40 17.81 14.97
C GLN A 490 -6.53 19.34 14.94
N ASP A 491 -5.39 20.04 14.97
CA ASP A 491 -5.32 21.50 14.89
C ASP A 491 -5.45 22.03 13.44
N ARG A 492 -5.34 21.15 12.43
CA ARG A 492 -5.39 21.48 11.00
C ARG A 492 -6.32 20.53 10.24
N ASN A 493 -7.58 20.46 10.66
CA ASN A 493 -8.59 19.55 10.08
C ASN A 493 -9.49 20.19 8.99
N ARG A 494 -9.33 21.49 8.69
CA ARG A 494 -10.17 22.22 7.72
C ARG A 494 -9.57 22.35 6.31
N LEU A 495 -8.57 21.52 5.98
CA LEU A 495 -8.03 21.49 4.61
C LEU A 495 -9.10 21.00 3.65
N SER A 496 -9.28 21.70 2.53
CA SER A 496 -10.12 21.19 1.44
C SER A 496 -9.51 19.90 0.88
N ASP A 497 -10.36 19.03 0.31
CA ASP A 497 -9.93 17.78 -0.32
C ASP A 497 -8.83 17.99 -1.35
N SER A 498 -8.99 19.04 -2.15
CA SER A 498 -7.99 19.41 -3.14
C SER A 498 -6.64 19.77 -2.51
N HIS A 499 -6.64 20.43 -1.35
CA HIS A 499 -5.40 20.82 -0.66
C HIS A 499 -4.75 19.60 -0.01
N LEU A 500 -5.57 18.73 0.56
CA LEU A 500 -5.11 17.46 1.12
C LEU A 500 -4.41 16.62 0.05
N GLY A 501 -5.03 16.46 -1.12
CA GLY A 501 -4.44 15.73 -2.25
C GLY A 501 -3.13 16.34 -2.76
N GLN A 502 -3.00 17.68 -2.77
CA GLN A 502 -1.74 18.35 -3.12
C GLN A 502 -0.63 18.04 -2.11
N CYS A 503 -0.90 18.27 -0.81
CA CYS A 503 0.03 18.00 0.28
C CYS A 503 0.48 16.55 0.28
N LEU A 504 -0.46 15.62 0.09
CA LEU A 504 -0.18 14.21 0.07
C LEU A 504 0.71 13.85 -1.13
N ARG A 505 0.39 14.34 -2.34
CA ARG A 505 1.23 14.14 -3.53
C ARG A 505 2.67 14.62 -3.32
N ILE A 506 2.89 15.70 -2.57
CA ILE A 506 4.25 16.19 -2.27
C ILE A 506 4.96 15.26 -1.30
N ALA A 507 4.24 14.79 -0.28
CA ALA A 507 4.78 13.88 0.72
C ALA A 507 5.13 12.51 0.14
N THR A 508 4.47 12.09 -0.96
CA THR A 508 4.59 10.72 -1.47
C THR A 508 5.39 10.58 -2.77
N THR A 509 5.61 11.67 -3.53
CA THR A 509 6.22 11.60 -4.88
C THR A 509 7.71 11.25 -4.86
N GLU A 510 8.12 10.45 -5.84
CA GLU A 510 9.51 10.04 -6.10
C GLU A 510 10.21 10.95 -7.12
N TYR A 511 9.45 11.79 -7.82
CA TYR A 511 10.01 12.83 -8.68
C TYR A 511 10.80 13.83 -7.85
N LYS A 512 12.12 13.86 -8.06
CA LYS A 512 12.99 14.85 -7.43
C LYS A 512 12.85 16.19 -8.15
N PRO A 513 12.46 17.27 -7.44
CA PRO A 513 12.55 18.60 -8.00
C PRO A 513 14.02 18.91 -8.34
N ASP A 514 14.29 19.48 -9.51
CA ASP A 514 15.60 20.04 -9.88
C ASP A 514 15.89 21.36 -9.12
N ILE A 515 16.04 21.24 -7.80
CA ILE A 515 17.14 21.81 -7.02
C ILE A 515 17.89 22.99 -7.66
N ARG A 516 18.84 22.59 -8.50
CA ARG A 516 19.88 23.47 -9.04
C ARG A 516 19.31 24.36 -10.11
N LYS A 517 18.40 23.85 -10.96
CA LYS A 517 17.68 24.67 -11.94
C LYS A 517 16.76 25.71 -11.27
N VAL A 518 16.18 25.39 -10.12
CA VAL A 518 15.47 26.38 -9.29
C VAL A 518 16.43 27.41 -8.73
N ALA A 519 17.51 26.97 -8.11
CA ALA A 519 18.45 27.88 -7.48
C ALA A 519 19.13 28.81 -8.51
N SER A 520 19.42 28.32 -9.71
CA SER A 520 20.03 29.12 -10.78
C SER A 520 19.06 30.10 -11.45
N SER A 521 17.75 29.92 -11.29
CA SER A 521 16.74 30.88 -11.73
C SER A 521 16.40 31.94 -10.67
N ARG A 522 16.99 31.84 -9.47
CA ARG A 522 16.90 32.86 -8.43
C ARG A 522 18.03 33.88 -8.59
N CYS A 523 17.69 35.14 -8.82
CA CYS A 523 18.59 36.23 -8.47
C CYS A 523 18.67 36.31 -6.95
N SER A 524 19.88 36.21 -6.39
CA SER A 524 20.15 36.55 -5.00
C SER A 524 19.76 38.01 -4.78
N HIS A 525 18.63 38.27 -4.11
CA HIS A 525 18.45 39.57 -3.47
C HIS A 525 19.27 39.53 -2.19
N PHE A 526 20.50 40.03 -2.28
CA PHE A 526 21.24 40.46 -1.10
C PHE A 526 20.48 41.64 -0.50
N SER A 527 19.64 41.38 0.50
CA SER A 527 19.12 42.43 1.36
C SER A 527 20.23 42.83 2.33
N HIS A 528 20.55 44.13 2.33
CA HIS A 528 21.23 44.82 3.43
C HIS A 528 20.46 44.70 4.73
#